data_AF-A0A0Q0U4X3-F1
#
_entry.id   AF-A0A0Q0U4X3-F1
#
_cell.length_a   1.000
_cell.length_b   1.000
_cell.length_c   1.000
_cell.angle_alpha   90.00
_cell.angle_beta   90.00
_cell.angle_gamma   90.00
#
_symmetry.space_group_name_H-M   'P 1'
#
loop_
_entity.id
_entity.type
_entity.pdbx_description
1 polymer ?
#
loop_
_entity_poly.entity_id
_entity_poly.type
_entity_poly.pdbx_seq_one_letter_code
_entity_poly.pdbx_strand_id
1 'polypeptide(L)'
;MSTYAFHSNPEALYLWNTRITKAFLEDIQHVEVLLRNCVDVAVSQRYGERWYIHPEIPFDDGAKKSIRKAERRARIRGSRTSPPGRVIAELSFDFWAYLFTRTYATTVWPLVQKVLVGTRIPSAGAGKIEVYVPSQDDFKCEIDKVYRLRNRCAHHEPIVKQDLQLENGQLDELKNAIEQLASWIDPAAAWWIMANSRVSSLRDKRP
;
A
#
# COMPACT_ATOMS: atom_id res chain seq x y z
N MET A 1 28.65 7.01 4.61
CA MET A 1 28.30 8.21 3.81
C MET A 1 28.54 8.05 2.30
N SER A 2 29.08 6.94 1.79
CA SER A 2 29.39 6.78 0.36
C SER A 2 28.19 7.00 -0.56
N THR A 3 26.98 6.56 -0.18
CA THR A 3 25.75 6.78 -0.98
C THR A 3 25.44 8.26 -1.26
N TYR A 4 25.89 9.18 -0.40
CA TYR A 4 25.59 10.61 -0.52
C TYR A 4 26.79 11.44 -0.97
N ALA A 5 27.96 10.82 -1.15
CA ALA A 5 29.23 11.49 -1.41
C ALA A 5 29.29 12.21 -2.77
N PHE A 6 28.33 11.94 -3.66
CA PHE A 6 28.19 12.65 -4.95
C PHE A 6 27.66 14.08 -4.77
N HIS A 7 27.11 14.42 -3.61
CA HIS A 7 26.51 15.72 -3.35
C HIS A 7 27.52 16.67 -2.69
N SER A 8 27.41 17.97 -2.99
CA SER A 8 28.27 19.01 -2.37
C SER A 8 28.06 19.15 -0.87
N ASN A 9 26.88 18.76 -0.37
CA ASN A 9 26.53 18.69 1.05
C ASN A 9 25.87 17.32 1.37
N PRO A 10 26.66 16.28 1.65
CA PRO A 10 26.17 14.92 1.90
C PRO A 10 25.27 14.81 3.14
N GLU A 11 25.56 15.54 4.21
CA GLU A 11 24.82 15.53 5.46
C GLU A 11 23.41 16.11 5.29
N ALA A 12 23.29 17.22 4.55
CA ALA A 12 21.99 17.80 4.22
C ALA A 12 21.15 16.84 3.36
N LEU A 13 21.77 16.17 2.39
CA LEU A 13 21.07 15.22 1.52
C LEU A 13 20.63 13.96 2.29
N TYR A 14 21.45 13.47 3.21
CA TYR A 14 21.07 12.39 4.13
C TYR A 14 19.85 12.78 4.97
N LEU A 15 19.87 13.96 5.59
CA LEU A 15 18.76 14.45 6.41
C LEU A 15 17.48 14.64 5.58
N TRP A 16 17.62 15.17 4.36
CA TRP A 16 16.52 15.27 3.40
C TRP A 16 15.95 13.88 3.05
N ASN A 17 16.81 12.90 2.72
CA ASN A 17 16.40 11.52 2.43
C ASN A 17 15.64 10.91 3.63
N THR A 18 16.10 11.13 4.86
CA THR A 18 15.37 10.70 6.05
C THR A 18 13.99 11.35 6.13
N ARG A 19 13.86 12.65 5.90
CA ARG A 19 12.56 13.35 5.96
C ARG A 19 11.59 12.86 4.89
N ILE A 20 12.03 12.75 3.63
CA ILE A 20 11.17 12.31 2.53
C ILE A 20 10.74 10.84 2.69
N THR A 21 11.62 9.95 3.16
CA THR A 21 11.26 8.55 3.44
C THR A 21 10.24 8.43 4.57
N LYS A 22 10.29 9.29 5.59
CA LYS A 22 9.26 9.34 6.64
C LYS A 22 7.93 9.91 6.14
N ALA A 23 7.95 10.92 5.26
CA ALA A 23 6.73 11.41 4.63
C ALA A 23 6.04 10.33 3.78
N PHE A 24 6.79 9.54 3.02
CA PHE A 24 6.19 8.39 2.32
C PHE A 24 5.61 7.35 3.27
N LEU A 25 6.29 7.05 4.39
CA LEU A 25 5.73 6.10 5.37
C LEU A 25 4.41 6.59 6.00
N GLU A 26 4.23 7.90 6.16
CA GLU A 26 2.94 8.48 6.58
C GLU A 26 1.86 8.22 5.54
N ASP A 27 2.12 8.54 4.27
CA ASP A 27 1.16 8.32 3.18
C ASP A 27 0.80 6.82 3.02
N ILE A 28 1.81 5.94 3.10
CA ILE A 28 1.65 4.49 3.01
C ILE A 28 0.83 3.94 4.17
N GLN A 29 1.01 4.47 5.39
CA GLN A 29 0.22 4.06 6.55
C GLN A 29 -1.28 4.28 6.30
N HIS A 30 -1.66 5.41 5.69
CA HIS A 30 -3.05 5.69 5.36
C HIS A 30 -3.59 4.70 4.33
N VAL A 31 -2.84 4.44 3.26
CA VAL A 31 -3.21 3.45 2.23
C VAL A 31 -3.31 2.04 2.81
N GLU A 32 -2.41 1.64 3.72
CA GLU A 32 -2.46 0.32 4.38
C GLU A 32 -3.76 0.13 5.16
N VAL A 33 -4.21 1.16 5.89
CA VAL A 33 -5.47 1.12 6.63
C VAL A 33 -6.67 1.05 5.68
N LEU A 34 -6.66 1.83 4.59
CA LEU A 34 -7.71 1.76 3.58
C LEU A 34 -7.78 0.38 2.93
N LEU A 35 -6.63 -0.15 2.51
CA LEU A 35 -6.51 -1.44 1.83
C LEU A 35 -7.01 -2.58 2.73
N ARG A 36 -6.52 -2.66 3.98
CA ARG A 36 -6.92 -3.76 4.88
C ARG A 36 -8.42 -3.71 5.19
N ASN A 37 -9.00 -2.52 5.37
CA ASN A 37 -10.43 -2.37 5.65
C ASN A 37 -11.27 -2.75 4.43
N CYS A 38 -10.85 -2.33 3.23
CA CYS A 38 -11.48 -2.71 1.97
C CYS A 38 -11.50 -4.24 1.78
N VAL A 39 -10.34 -4.88 1.95
CA VAL A 39 -10.21 -6.34 1.88
C VAL A 39 -11.09 -7.01 2.94
N ASP A 40 -11.02 -6.58 4.20
CA ASP A 40 -11.79 -7.20 5.28
C ASP A 40 -13.29 -7.13 5.03
N VAL A 41 -13.81 -5.95 4.65
CA VAL A 41 -15.23 -5.75 4.32
C VAL A 41 -15.64 -6.63 3.12
N ALA A 42 -14.85 -6.67 2.05
CA ALA A 42 -15.19 -7.42 0.86
C ALA A 42 -15.16 -8.94 1.09
N VAL A 43 -14.15 -9.43 1.80
CA VAL A 43 -13.88 -10.87 1.95
C VAL A 43 -14.74 -11.47 3.06
N SER A 44 -15.00 -10.72 4.15
CA SER A 44 -15.83 -11.19 5.27
C SER A 44 -17.28 -11.45 4.89
N GLN A 45 -17.82 -10.76 3.88
CA GLN A 45 -19.17 -11.00 3.37
C GLN A 45 -19.36 -12.44 2.85
N ARG A 46 -18.31 -13.05 2.30
CA ARG A 46 -18.34 -14.42 1.79
C ARG A 46 -17.86 -15.46 2.80
N TYR A 47 -16.76 -15.16 3.50
CA TYR A 47 -16.02 -16.14 4.30
C TYR A 47 -16.15 -15.94 5.82
N GLY A 48 -16.96 -14.96 6.24
CA GLY A 48 -17.17 -14.59 7.64
C GLY A 48 -16.04 -13.73 8.21
N GLU A 49 -16.23 -13.26 9.45
CA GLU A 49 -15.29 -12.34 10.13
C GLU A 49 -13.88 -12.91 10.32
N ARG A 50 -13.73 -14.23 10.27
CA ARG A 50 -12.44 -14.93 10.39
C ARG A 50 -12.00 -15.55 9.07
N TRP A 51 -12.27 -14.87 7.96
CA TRP A 51 -11.89 -15.32 6.61
C TRP A 51 -10.41 -15.71 6.48
N TYR A 52 -9.53 -15.08 7.26
CA TYR A 52 -8.09 -15.34 7.28
C TYR A 52 -7.70 -16.76 7.79
N ILE A 53 -8.64 -17.54 8.30
CA ILE A 53 -8.47 -18.99 8.60
C ILE A 53 -9.46 -19.87 7.83
N HIS A 54 -10.19 -19.32 6.86
CA HIS A 54 -11.21 -20.06 6.12
C HIS A 54 -10.55 -21.08 5.17
N PRO A 55 -11.01 -22.34 5.14
CA PRO A 55 -10.34 -23.41 4.39
C PRO A 55 -10.41 -23.23 2.87
N GLU A 56 -11.41 -22.51 2.35
CA GLU A 56 -11.52 -22.22 0.90
C GLU A 56 -10.49 -21.20 0.39
N ILE A 57 -9.86 -20.42 1.28
CA ILE A 57 -8.79 -19.50 0.86
C ILE A 57 -7.45 -20.25 0.96
N PRO A 58 -6.72 -20.43 -0.16
CA PRO A 58 -5.54 -21.27 -0.20
C PRO A 58 -4.30 -20.57 0.39
N PHE A 59 -4.36 -20.20 1.66
CA PHE A 59 -3.20 -19.63 2.36
C PHE A 59 -2.06 -20.63 2.42
N ASP A 60 -0.92 -20.24 1.86
CA ASP A 60 0.32 -21.00 1.96
C ASP A 60 0.93 -20.90 3.38
N ASP A 61 2.06 -21.58 3.58
CA ASP A 61 2.73 -21.60 4.88
C ASP A 61 3.26 -20.23 5.32
N GLY A 62 3.63 -19.37 4.35
CA GLY A 62 4.06 -18.00 4.60
C GLY A 62 2.91 -17.15 5.16
N ALA A 63 1.77 -17.13 4.48
CA ALA A 63 0.57 -16.45 4.91
C ALA A 63 0.08 -16.99 6.27
N LYS A 64 0.01 -18.32 6.43
CA LYS A 64 -0.36 -18.95 7.71
C LYS A 64 0.58 -18.56 8.85
N LYS A 65 1.89 -18.43 8.60
CA LYS A 65 2.87 -17.96 9.61
C LYS A 65 2.61 -16.52 10.01
N SER A 66 2.30 -15.65 9.05
CA SER A 66 1.92 -14.25 9.31
C SER A 66 0.63 -14.16 10.12
N ILE A 67 -0.40 -14.93 9.77
CA ILE A 67 -1.67 -15.03 10.50
C ILE A 67 -1.44 -15.48 11.94
N ARG A 68 -0.73 -16.59 12.18
CA ARG A 68 -0.42 -17.08 13.54
C ARG A 68 0.35 -16.05 14.38
N LYS A 69 1.24 -15.27 13.74
CA LYS A 69 1.98 -14.19 14.41
C LYS A 69 1.03 -13.05 14.80
N ALA A 70 0.14 -12.65 13.91
CA ALA A 70 -0.88 -11.63 14.17
C ALA A 70 -1.86 -12.07 15.28
N GLU A 71 -2.35 -13.31 15.23
CA GLU A 71 -3.22 -13.88 16.28
C GLU A 71 -2.58 -13.83 17.66
N ARG A 72 -1.28 -14.17 17.76
CA ARG A 72 -0.52 -14.10 19.01
C ARG A 72 -0.42 -12.67 19.55
N ARG A 73 -0.18 -11.68 18.68
CA ARG A 73 -0.07 -10.26 19.07
C ARG A 73 -1.43 -9.64 19.42
N ALA A 74 -2.47 -10.09 18.73
CA ALA A 74 -3.84 -9.68 18.95
C ALA A 74 -4.48 -10.27 20.23
N ARG A 75 -3.80 -11.20 20.90
CA ARG A 75 -4.34 -11.87 22.08
C ARG A 75 -4.51 -10.89 23.23
N ILE A 76 -5.72 -10.85 23.79
CA ILE A 76 -6.03 -10.10 25.01
C ILE A 76 -5.82 -11.03 26.21
N ARG A 77 -5.19 -10.53 27.27
CA ARG A 77 -5.01 -11.27 28.52
C ARG A 77 -6.37 -11.69 29.07
N GLY A 78 -6.55 -12.99 29.32
CA GLY A 78 -7.80 -13.55 29.82
C GLY A 78 -8.80 -13.98 28.73
N SER A 79 -8.56 -13.67 27.45
CA SER A 79 -9.41 -14.17 26.35
C SER A 79 -8.89 -15.50 25.80
N ARG A 80 -9.83 -16.40 25.46
CA ARG A 80 -9.55 -17.66 24.75
C ARG A 80 -9.31 -17.44 23.25
N THR A 81 -9.84 -16.37 22.67
CA THR A 81 -9.72 -16.06 21.23
C THR A 81 -9.34 -14.60 20.99
N SER A 82 -8.56 -14.35 19.94
CA SER A 82 -8.21 -12.99 19.52
C SER A 82 -9.39 -12.37 18.76
N PRO A 83 -9.76 -11.10 19.02
CA PRO A 83 -10.79 -10.41 18.25
C PRO A 83 -10.39 -10.33 16.76
N PRO A 84 -11.26 -10.68 15.79
CA PRO A 84 -10.90 -10.73 14.38
C PRO A 84 -10.31 -9.41 13.87
N GLY A 85 -10.97 -8.29 14.14
CA GLY A 85 -10.49 -6.96 13.73
C GLY A 85 -9.11 -6.61 14.30
N ARG A 86 -8.73 -7.13 15.48
CA ARG A 86 -7.38 -6.94 16.02
C ARG A 86 -6.34 -7.81 15.31
N VAL A 87 -6.72 -9.01 14.87
CA VAL A 87 -5.84 -9.85 14.02
C VAL A 87 -5.60 -9.14 12.69
N ILE A 88 -6.66 -8.63 12.05
CA ILE A 88 -6.58 -7.82 10.84
C ILE A 88 -5.65 -6.62 11.04
N ALA A 89 -5.78 -5.89 12.15
CA ALA A 89 -4.93 -4.74 12.41
C ALA A 89 -3.45 -5.07 12.65
N GLU A 90 -3.11 -6.31 13.04
CA GLU A 90 -1.74 -6.79 13.29
C GLU A 90 -1.04 -7.36 12.05
N LEU A 91 -1.79 -7.61 10.97
CA LEU A 91 -1.22 -8.04 9.69
C LEU A 91 -0.58 -6.83 8.99
N SER A 92 0.65 -7.04 8.52
CA SER A 92 1.46 -6.01 7.87
C SER A 92 1.20 -5.90 6.37
N PHE A 93 1.57 -4.77 5.76
CA PHE A 93 1.52 -4.53 4.31
C PHE A 93 1.90 -5.73 3.44
N ASP A 94 2.97 -6.45 3.77
CA ASP A 94 3.44 -7.63 3.02
C ASP A 94 2.36 -8.70 2.85
N PHE A 95 1.54 -8.93 3.89
CA PHE A 95 0.41 -9.86 3.82
C PHE A 95 -0.66 -9.34 2.85
N TRP A 96 -1.02 -8.06 2.97
CA TRP A 96 -2.00 -7.42 2.10
C TRP A 96 -1.57 -7.44 0.63
N ALA A 97 -0.32 -7.10 0.34
CA ALA A 97 0.25 -7.17 -1.00
C ALA A 97 0.22 -8.60 -1.58
N TYR A 98 0.43 -9.60 -0.72
CA TYR A 98 0.44 -11.00 -1.14
C TYR A 98 -0.94 -11.53 -1.56
N LEU A 99 -2.03 -10.99 -1.01
CA LEU A 99 -3.40 -11.37 -1.37
C LEU A 99 -3.78 -11.04 -2.82
N PHE A 100 -2.97 -10.25 -3.51
CA PHE A 100 -3.20 -9.86 -4.90
C PHE A 100 -2.30 -10.61 -5.89
N THR A 101 -1.64 -11.68 -5.45
CA THR A 101 -0.94 -12.62 -6.34
C THR A 101 -1.91 -13.60 -7.02
N ARG A 102 -1.43 -14.31 -8.05
CA ARG A 102 -2.21 -15.32 -8.78
C ARG A 102 -2.78 -16.43 -7.88
N THR A 103 -2.15 -16.70 -6.74
CA THR A 103 -2.62 -17.66 -5.72
C THR A 103 -4.05 -17.37 -5.26
N TYR A 104 -4.45 -16.10 -5.21
CA TYR A 104 -5.75 -15.67 -4.68
C TYR A 104 -6.66 -15.05 -5.75
N ALA A 105 -6.31 -15.21 -7.03
CA ALA A 105 -7.04 -14.65 -8.17
C ALA A 105 -8.50 -15.12 -8.26
N THR A 106 -8.81 -16.31 -7.73
CA THR A 106 -10.15 -16.90 -7.76
C THR A 106 -10.91 -16.80 -6.44
N THR A 107 -10.26 -16.36 -5.36
CA THR A 107 -10.84 -16.34 -4.00
C THR A 107 -10.97 -14.92 -3.47
N VAL A 108 -9.87 -14.18 -3.33
CA VAL A 108 -9.86 -12.84 -2.74
C VAL A 108 -10.12 -11.77 -3.79
N TRP A 109 -9.38 -11.80 -4.90
CA TRP A 109 -9.44 -10.74 -5.91
C TRP A 109 -10.86 -10.44 -6.42
N PRO A 110 -11.70 -11.43 -6.80
CA PRO A 110 -13.03 -11.15 -7.35
C PRO A 110 -13.98 -10.49 -6.35
N LEU A 111 -13.72 -10.61 -5.04
CA LEU A 111 -14.50 -9.95 -4.00
C LEU A 111 -14.06 -8.49 -3.85
N VAL A 112 -12.75 -8.25 -3.81
CA VAL A 112 -12.19 -6.90 -3.69
C VAL A 112 -12.53 -6.08 -4.94
N GLN A 113 -12.38 -6.64 -6.13
CA GLN A 113 -12.65 -5.94 -7.40
C GLN A 113 -14.09 -5.39 -7.47
N LYS A 114 -15.07 -6.10 -6.89
CA LYS A 114 -16.48 -5.68 -6.88
C LYS A 114 -16.76 -4.44 -6.04
N VAL A 115 -15.91 -4.13 -5.06
CA VAL A 115 -16.11 -2.98 -4.17
C VAL A 115 -15.24 -1.78 -4.55
N LEU A 116 -14.39 -1.90 -5.57
CA LEU A 116 -13.59 -0.79 -6.08
C LEU A 116 -14.46 0.23 -6.83
N VAL A 117 -14.15 1.52 -6.67
CA VAL A 117 -14.96 2.64 -7.20
C VAL A 117 -14.68 2.93 -8.69
N GLY A 118 -13.53 2.47 -9.20
CA GLY A 118 -13.09 2.71 -10.57
C GLY A 118 -12.70 4.18 -10.83
N THR A 119 -11.82 4.41 -11.81
CA THR A 119 -11.35 5.74 -12.21
C THR A 119 -12.16 6.23 -13.40
N ARG A 120 -12.61 7.49 -13.36
CA ARG A 120 -13.22 8.14 -14.53
C ARG A 120 -12.14 8.50 -15.53
N ILE A 121 -12.20 7.92 -16.73
CA ILE A 121 -11.27 8.17 -17.82
C ILE A 121 -12.00 8.77 -19.03
N PRO A 122 -11.36 9.68 -19.80
CA PRO A 122 -11.90 10.13 -21.07
C PRO A 122 -12.02 8.94 -22.02
N SER A 123 -13.22 8.68 -22.54
CA SER A 123 -13.42 7.64 -23.54
C SER A 123 -12.81 8.06 -24.88
N ALA A 124 -12.34 7.08 -25.66
CA ALA A 124 -11.76 7.29 -26.99
C ALA A 124 -12.74 7.91 -28.02
N GLY A 125 -14.03 8.02 -27.67
CA GLY A 125 -15.06 8.67 -28.48
C GLY A 125 -15.66 9.92 -27.80
N ALA A 126 -15.88 10.96 -28.61
CA ALA A 126 -16.47 12.28 -28.30
C ALA A 126 -17.19 12.40 -26.94
N GLY A 127 -16.49 12.93 -25.93
CA GLY A 127 -17.08 13.51 -24.72
C GLY A 127 -17.70 12.54 -23.71
N LYS A 128 -17.59 11.22 -23.89
CA LYS A 128 -18.07 10.24 -22.91
C LYS A 128 -17.01 9.97 -21.84
N ILE A 129 -17.43 9.89 -20.58
CA ILE A 129 -16.59 9.45 -19.45
C ILE A 129 -16.83 7.96 -19.26
N GLU A 130 -15.76 7.17 -19.30
CA GLU A 130 -15.78 5.74 -19.01
C GLU A 130 -15.25 5.49 -17.59
N VAL A 131 -15.79 4.46 -16.91
CA VAL A 131 -15.30 4.05 -15.59
C VAL A 131 -14.38 2.86 -15.77
N TYR A 132 -13.09 3.07 -15.57
CA TYR A 132 -12.09 2.02 -15.58
C TYR A 132 -11.98 1.39 -14.19
N VAL A 133 -12.28 0.10 -14.09
CA VAL A 133 -12.02 -0.70 -12.88
C VAL A 133 -10.72 -1.48 -13.12
N PRO A 134 -9.74 -1.43 -12.21
CA PRO A 134 -8.44 -2.06 -12.44
C PRO A 134 -8.58 -3.58 -12.58
N SER A 135 -7.73 -4.16 -13.43
CA SER A 135 -7.49 -5.60 -13.42
C SER A 135 -6.65 -5.99 -12.19
N GLN A 136 -6.51 -7.30 -11.94
CA GLN A 136 -5.66 -7.77 -10.85
C GLN A 136 -4.21 -7.33 -11.06
N ASP A 137 -3.73 -7.38 -12.31
CA ASP A 137 -2.36 -7.04 -12.64
C ASP A 137 -2.10 -5.54 -12.48
N ASP A 138 -3.06 -4.70 -12.87
CA ASP A 138 -2.97 -3.24 -12.67
C ASP A 138 -2.93 -2.89 -11.18
N PHE A 139 -3.84 -3.48 -10.40
CA PHE A 139 -3.91 -3.27 -8.96
C PHE A 139 -2.63 -3.77 -8.26
N LYS A 140 -2.15 -4.95 -8.66
CA LYS A 140 -0.93 -5.56 -8.13
C LYS A 140 0.31 -4.74 -8.49
N CYS A 141 0.37 -4.16 -9.68
CA CYS A 141 1.46 -3.30 -10.12
C CYS A 141 1.64 -2.11 -9.17
N GLU A 142 0.56 -1.39 -8.88
CA GLU A 142 0.62 -0.25 -7.96
C GLU A 142 0.90 -0.68 -6.52
N ILE A 143 0.31 -1.79 -6.05
CA ILE A 143 0.63 -2.38 -4.75
C ILE A 143 2.11 -2.73 -4.62
N ASP A 144 2.73 -3.26 -5.67
CA ASP A 144 4.14 -3.66 -5.63
C ASP A 144 5.09 -2.48 -5.55
N LYS A 145 4.77 -1.36 -6.21
CA LYS A 145 5.53 -0.12 -6.07
C LYS A 145 5.49 0.37 -4.62
N VAL A 146 4.31 0.42 -4.03
CA VAL A 146 4.11 0.85 -2.64
C VAL A 146 4.78 -0.12 -1.65
N TYR A 147 4.64 -1.43 -1.86
CA TYR A 147 5.28 -2.47 -1.05
C TYR A 147 6.82 -2.34 -1.05
N ARG A 148 7.42 -2.21 -2.23
CA ARG A 148 8.88 -2.05 -2.36
C ARG A 148 9.35 -0.77 -1.68
N LEU A 149 8.64 0.35 -1.87
CA LEU A 149 8.96 1.60 -1.21
C LEU A 149 8.87 1.48 0.31
N ARG A 150 7.78 0.93 0.83
CA ARG A 150 7.56 0.70 2.27
C ARG A 150 8.72 -0.08 2.86
N ASN A 151 9.12 -1.19 2.23
CA ASN A 151 10.22 -2.03 2.70
C ASN A 151 11.54 -1.27 2.68
N ARG A 152 11.83 -0.56 1.59
CA ARG A 152 13.03 0.27 1.48
C ARG A 152 13.10 1.30 2.62
N CYS A 153 12.01 2.02 2.87
CA CYS A 153 11.91 3.01 3.95
C CYS A 153 12.02 2.37 5.35
N ALA A 154 11.40 1.21 5.57
CA ALA A 154 11.46 0.48 6.83
C ALA A 154 12.85 -0.08 7.13
N HIS A 155 13.62 -0.44 6.11
CA HIS A 155 15.02 -0.86 6.21
C HIS A 155 16.02 0.30 6.18
N HIS A 156 15.55 1.55 6.20
CA HIS A 156 16.39 2.75 6.14
C HIS A 156 17.29 2.81 4.90
N GLU A 157 16.88 2.17 3.82
CA GLU A 157 17.57 2.24 2.54
C GLU A 157 17.31 3.60 1.87
N PRO A 158 18.34 4.25 1.30
CA PRO A 158 18.18 5.55 0.65
C PRO A 158 17.30 5.48 -0.61
N ILE A 159 16.39 6.44 -0.80
CA ILE A 159 15.62 6.58 -2.05
C ILE A 159 16.22 7.63 -3.00
N VAL A 160 17.20 8.39 -2.50
CA VAL A 160 17.97 9.38 -3.26
C VAL A 160 18.71 8.76 -4.46
N LYS A 161 18.88 9.53 -5.53
CA LYS A 161 19.68 9.20 -6.71
C LYS A 161 20.63 10.35 -7.06
N GLN A 162 21.69 10.01 -7.79
CA GLN A 162 22.63 10.99 -8.32
C GLN A 162 22.03 11.80 -9.48
N ASP A 163 21.27 11.14 -10.35
CA ASP A 163 20.52 11.78 -11.43
C ASP A 163 19.19 12.31 -10.90
N LEU A 164 19.03 13.64 -10.94
CA LEU A 164 17.83 14.33 -10.45
C LEU A 164 16.58 14.02 -11.28
N GLN A 165 16.70 13.80 -12.59
CA GLN A 165 15.56 13.49 -13.44
C GLN A 165 15.02 12.10 -13.13
N LEU A 166 15.94 11.13 -12.97
CA LEU A 166 15.57 9.78 -12.54
C LEU A 166 14.98 9.77 -11.13
N GLU A 167 15.54 10.53 -10.20
CA GLU A 167 14.98 10.67 -8.84
C GLU A 167 13.56 11.24 -8.90
N ASN A 168 13.39 12.35 -9.61
CA ASN A 168 12.11 13.04 -9.76
C ASN A 168 11.04 12.13 -10.36
N GLY A 169 11.35 11.45 -11.46
CA GLY A 169 10.44 10.49 -12.08
C GLY A 169 10.06 9.34 -11.14
N GLN A 170 11.02 8.82 -10.36
CA GLN A 170 10.74 7.79 -9.36
C GLN A 170 9.83 8.31 -8.25
N LEU A 171 10.06 9.53 -7.74
CA LEU A 171 9.22 10.13 -6.70
C LEU A 171 7.80 10.37 -7.19
N ASP A 172 7.64 10.82 -8.44
CA ASP A 172 6.34 10.98 -9.10
C ASP A 172 5.62 9.64 -9.24
N GLU A 173 6.30 8.61 -9.75
CA GLU A 173 5.72 7.27 -9.88
C GLU A 173 5.22 6.73 -8.54
N LEU A 174 6.01 6.88 -7.47
CA LEU A 174 5.67 6.40 -6.14
C LEU A 174 4.49 7.15 -5.53
N LYS A 175 4.45 8.48 -5.67
CA LYS A 175 3.31 9.29 -5.22
C LYS A 175 2.03 8.91 -5.99
N ASN A 176 2.14 8.75 -7.31
CA ASN A 176 1.02 8.36 -8.17
C ASN A 176 0.49 6.96 -7.80
N ALA A 177 1.37 6.01 -7.47
CA ALA A 177 0.95 4.67 -7.04
C ALA A 177 0.09 4.71 -5.75
N ILE A 178 0.51 5.52 -4.77
CA ILE A 178 -0.24 5.74 -3.52
C ILE A 178 -1.60 6.37 -3.82
N GLU A 179 -1.61 7.45 -4.60
CA GLU A 179 -2.84 8.14 -5.00
C GLU A 179 -3.80 7.23 -5.77
N GLN A 180 -3.27 6.44 -6.71
CA GLN A 180 -4.06 5.58 -7.58
C GLN A 180 -4.70 4.43 -6.81
N LEU A 181 -3.97 3.77 -5.91
CA LEU A 181 -4.51 2.74 -5.02
C LEU A 181 -5.61 3.30 -4.11
N ALA A 182 -5.34 4.45 -3.48
CA ALA A 182 -6.32 5.11 -2.64
C ALA A 182 -7.57 5.47 -3.46
N SER A 183 -7.41 5.98 -4.68
CA SER A 183 -8.52 6.40 -5.54
C SER A 183 -9.39 5.24 -5.99
N TRP A 184 -8.80 4.07 -6.26
CA TRP A 184 -9.57 2.87 -6.59
C TRP A 184 -10.41 2.36 -5.42
N ILE A 185 -9.95 2.58 -4.18
CA ILE A 185 -10.66 2.16 -2.96
C ILE A 185 -11.68 3.21 -2.52
N ASP A 186 -11.25 4.46 -2.35
CA ASP A 186 -12.05 5.59 -1.88
C ASP A 186 -11.43 6.91 -2.38
N PRO A 187 -12.04 7.55 -3.41
CA PRO A 187 -11.57 8.83 -3.95
C PRO A 187 -11.51 9.98 -2.94
N ALA A 188 -12.40 9.99 -1.95
CA ALA A 188 -12.40 11.04 -0.92
C ALA A 188 -11.21 10.85 0.03
N ALA A 189 -10.90 9.59 0.38
CA ALA A 189 -9.70 9.27 1.14
C ALA A 189 -8.42 9.58 0.35
N ALA A 190 -8.38 9.28 -0.96
CA ALA A 190 -7.24 9.62 -1.82
C ALA A 190 -6.95 11.12 -1.82
N TRP A 191 -7.99 11.94 -2.01
CA TRP A 191 -7.88 13.39 -1.94
C TRP A 191 -7.36 13.85 -0.57
N TRP A 192 -7.89 13.29 0.52
CA TRP A 192 -7.44 13.63 1.86
C TRP A 192 -5.97 13.27 2.08
N ILE A 193 -5.52 12.09 1.65
CA ILE A 193 -4.10 11.69 1.77
C ILE A 193 -3.22 12.67 0.98
N MET A 194 -3.57 12.97 -0.27
CA MET A 194 -2.76 13.87 -1.10
C MET A 194 -2.73 15.30 -0.57
N ALA A 195 -3.82 15.79 0.01
CA ALA A 195 -3.89 17.11 0.64
C ALA A 195 -3.03 17.24 1.92
N ASN A 196 -2.79 16.12 2.62
CA ASN A 196 -2.00 16.09 3.85
C ASN A 196 -0.57 15.58 3.66
N SER A 197 -0.24 15.07 2.46
CA SER A 197 1.10 14.57 2.15
C SER A 197 2.14 15.68 2.20
N ARG A 198 3.25 15.41 2.89
CA ARG A 198 4.40 16.33 2.96
C ARG A 198 5.41 16.11 1.83
N VAL A 199 5.22 15.09 1.00
CA VAL A 199 6.18 14.64 -0.04
C VAL A 199 6.55 15.78 -0.98
N SER A 200 5.57 16.45 -1.58
CA SER A 200 5.82 17.56 -2.52
C SER A 200 6.60 18.70 -1.85
N SER A 201 6.17 19.13 -0.67
CA SER A 201 6.84 20.23 0.06
C SER A 201 8.29 19.93 0.48
N LEU A 202 8.60 18.65 0.74
CA LEU A 202 9.95 18.21 1.07
C LEU A 202 10.80 18.07 -0.18
N ARG A 203 10.23 17.59 -1.28
CA ARG A 203 10.91 17.51 -2.58
C ARG A 203 11.39 18.88 -3.05
N ASP A 204 10.59 19.93 -2.87
CA ASP A 204 10.98 21.31 -3.21
C ASP A 204 12.14 21.84 -2.36
N LYS A 205 12.41 21.19 -1.22
CA LYS A 205 13.50 21.53 -0.27
C LYS A 205 14.68 20.58 -0.39
N ARG A 206 14.80 19.84 -1.50
CA ARG A 206 15.97 19.02 -1.78
C ARG A 206 17.21 19.94 -1.85
N PRO A 207 18.27 19.67 -1.06
CA PRO A 207 19.49 20.46 -1.08
C PRO A 207 20.29 20.25 -2.37
#